data_AF-A0A917ECS5-F1
#
_entry.id   AF-A0A917ECS5-F1
#
_cell.length_a   1.000
_cell.length_b   1.000
_cell.length_c   1.000
_cell.angle_alpha   90.00
_cell.angle_beta   90.00
_cell.angle_gamma   90.00
#
_symmetry.space_group_name_H-M   'P 1'
#
loop_
_entity.id
_entity.type
_entity.pdbx_description
1 polymer ?
#
loop_
_entity_poly.entity_id
_entity_poly.type
_entity_poly.pdbx_seq_one_letter_code
_entity_poly.pdbx_strand_id
1 'polypeptide(L)'
;MCVSNLITIVSAQQQNDKKFFRQLQWSGTGALNFSNNFTTISIAPQAIYPVNAYFSTGLGLQYSYLSSRNDFRSHVYGGSWISIFQPIPEMQLSTELEQLRVNTKLENGFKDDFWNTALFLGLGYTQRNFTFGIRYNVLFKKSINIYTEAWMPFVRVFF
;
A
#
# COMPACT_ATOMS: atom_id res chain seq x y z
N MET A 1 47.18 33.31 -15.74
CA MET A 1 46.75 32.12 -14.98
C MET A 1 45.25 31.94 -15.23
N CYS A 2 44.85 31.07 -16.15
CA CYS A 2 43.43 30.71 -16.36
C CYS A 2 43.24 29.27 -15.91
N VAL A 3 42.44 29.08 -14.86
CA VAL A 3 42.05 27.75 -14.36
C VAL A 3 40.78 27.36 -15.10
N SER A 4 40.91 26.40 -16.03
CA SER A 4 39.79 25.76 -16.72
C SER A 4 39.21 24.68 -15.80
N ASN A 5 37.97 24.87 -15.34
CA ASN A 5 37.21 23.84 -14.62
C ASN A 5 36.50 22.94 -15.65
N LEU A 6 36.95 21.70 -15.77
CA LEU A 6 36.24 20.64 -16.49
C LEU A 6 35.13 20.07 -15.61
N ILE A 7 33.87 20.26 -16.02
CA ILE A 7 32.73 19.55 -15.45
C ILE A 7 32.64 18.19 -16.16
N THR A 8 33.04 17.12 -15.47
CA THR A 8 32.84 15.74 -15.96
C THR A 8 31.40 15.32 -15.70
N ILE A 9 30.60 15.21 -16.76
CA ILE A 9 29.27 14.60 -16.69
C ILE A 9 29.48 13.08 -16.74
N VAL A 10 29.28 12.41 -15.61
CA VAL A 10 29.27 10.95 -15.53
C VAL A 10 27.92 10.46 -16.06
N SER A 11 27.91 9.87 -17.25
CA SER A 11 26.77 9.09 -17.75
C SER A 11 26.76 7.73 -17.08
N ALA A 12 25.83 7.52 -16.13
CA ALA A 12 25.62 6.22 -15.50
C ALA A 12 25.13 5.19 -16.55
N GLN A 13 25.79 4.04 -16.61
CA GLN A 13 25.57 2.99 -17.60
C GLN A 13 24.14 2.41 -17.55
N GLN A 14 23.52 2.36 -18.73
CA GLN A 14 22.17 1.87 -19.08
C GLN A 14 21.97 0.35 -18.91
N GLN A 15 22.81 -0.31 -18.12
CA GLN A 15 22.82 -1.77 -17.92
C GLN A 15 22.01 -2.18 -16.67
N ASN A 16 21.71 -1.22 -15.79
CA ASN A 16 21.00 -1.44 -14.52
C ASN A 16 19.47 -1.56 -14.70
N ASP A 17 18.90 -0.90 -15.72
CA ASP A 17 17.45 -0.87 -15.95
C ASP A 17 16.87 -2.28 -16.14
N LYS A 18 17.58 -3.15 -16.89
CA LYS A 18 17.14 -4.53 -17.15
C LYS A 18 17.21 -5.44 -15.92
N LYS A 19 18.03 -5.10 -14.91
CA LYS A 19 18.15 -5.87 -13.66
C LYS A 19 17.04 -5.50 -12.69
N PHE A 20 16.71 -4.21 -12.61
CA PHE A 20 15.62 -3.69 -11.79
C PHE A 20 14.26 -4.30 -12.17
N PHE A 21 13.85 -4.17 -13.43
CA PHE A 21 12.55 -4.68 -13.90
C PHE A 21 12.43 -6.21 -13.83
N ARG A 22 13.55 -6.94 -13.84
CA ARG A 22 13.56 -8.40 -13.72
C ARG A 22 13.37 -8.89 -12.28
N GLN A 23 13.79 -8.09 -11.31
CA GLN A 23 13.68 -8.41 -9.88
C GLN A 23 12.40 -7.85 -9.27
N LEU A 24 11.75 -6.88 -9.93
CA LEU A 24 10.49 -6.32 -9.49
C LEU A 24 9.40 -7.40 -9.45
N GLN A 25 8.83 -7.60 -8.27
CA GLN A 25 7.71 -8.51 -8.03
C GLN A 25 6.42 -7.72 -7.99
N TRP A 26 5.41 -8.20 -8.68
CA TRP A 26 4.08 -7.61 -8.60
C TRP A 26 3.27 -8.32 -7.54
N SER A 27 2.58 -7.54 -6.75
CA SER A 27 1.73 -8.03 -5.70
C SER A 27 0.43 -7.26 -5.69
N GLY A 28 -0.58 -7.80 -5.03
CA GLY A 28 -1.78 -7.04 -4.78
C GLY A 28 -2.64 -7.66 -3.72
N THR A 29 -3.53 -6.84 -3.18
CA THR A 29 -4.61 -7.27 -2.32
C THR A 29 -5.94 -6.88 -2.96
N GLY A 30 -6.95 -7.72 -2.78
CA GLY A 30 -8.31 -7.48 -3.24
C GLY A 30 -9.28 -7.84 -2.13
N ALA A 31 -10.27 -7.00 -1.90
CA ALA A 31 -11.29 -7.24 -0.89
C ALA A 31 -12.68 -6.89 -1.44
N LEU A 32 -13.62 -7.83 -1.30
CA LEU A 32 -15.02 -7.64 -1.62
C LEU A 32 -15.83 -7.91 -0.36
N ASN A 33 -16.66 -6.94 0.04
CA ASN A 33 -17.55 -7.09 1.17
C ASN A 33 -18.96 -6.72 0.72
N PHE A 34 -19.86 -7.69 0.76
CA PHE A 34 -21.28 -7.51 0.46
C PHE A 34 -22.07 -7.69 1.77
N SER A 35 -22.67 -6.62 2.25
CA SER A 35 -23.57 -6.61 3.41
C SER A 35 -24.93 -6.09 2.98
N ASN A 36 -26.00 -6.42 3.71
CA ASN A 36 -27.37 -6.00 3.37
C ASN A 36 -27.51 -4.47 3.17
N ASN A 37 -26.63 -3.68 3.80
CA ASN A 37 -26.70 -2.21 3.81
C ASN A 37 -25.56 -1.51 3.07
N PHE A 38 -24.47 -2.22 2.73
CA PHE A 38 -23.32 -1.63 2.05
C PHE A 38 -22.54 -2.66 1.23
N THR A 39 -22.00 -2.21 0.10
CA THR A 39 -21.07 -2.95 -0.75
C THR A 39 -19.73 -2.22 -0.76
N THR A 40 -18.65 -2.91 -0.42
CA THR A 40 -17.28 -2.40 -0.49
C THR A 40 -16.47 -3.22 -1.47
N ILE A 41 -15.82 -2.54 -2.42
CA ILE A 41 -14.90 -3.14 -3.37
C ILE A 41 -13.56 -2.45 -3.21
N SER A 42 -12.50 -3.19 -2.93
CA SER A 42 -11.16 -2.64 -2.76
C SER A 42 -10.13 -3.43 -3.55
N ILE A 43 -9.21 -2.72 -4.18
CA ILE A 43 -8.04 -3.27 -4.85
C ILE A 43 -6.81 -2.46 -4.43
N ALA A 44 -5.69 -3.14 -4.21
CA ALA A 44 -4.44 -2.48 -3.88
C ALA A 44 -3.26 -3.18 -4.57
N PRO A 45 -2.94 -2.85 -5.84
CA PRO A 45 -1.74 -3.35 -6.50
C PRO A 45 -0.47 -2.76 -5.87
N GLN A 46 0.59 -3.55 -5.82
CA GLN A 46 1.86 -3.23 -5.19
C GLN A 46 3.02 -3.71 -6.07
N ALA A 47 4.08 -2.91 -6.15
CA ALA A 47 5.33 -3.24 -6.81
C ALA A 47 6.41 -3.39 -5.74
N ILE A 48 6.91 -4.60 -5.54
CA ILE A 48 7.84 -4.97 -4.47
C ILE A 48 9.22 -5.26 -5.09
N TYR A 49 10.24 -4.57 -4.62
CA TYR A 49 11.63 -4.80 -4.99
C TYR A 49 12.35 -5.58 -3.88
N PRO A 50 12.83 -6.82 -4.15
CA PRO A 50 13.63 -7.58 -3.20
C PRO A 50 15.05 -7.01 -3.16
N VAL A 51 15.40 -6.37 -2.04
CA VAL A 51 16.74 -5.80 -1.83
C VAL A 51 17.74 -6.91 -1.52
N ASN A 52 17.31 -7.90 -0.71
CA ASN A 52 18.08 -9.09 -0.40
C ASN A 52 17.14 -10.28 -0.11
N ALA A 53 17.70 -11.43 0.29
CA ALA A 53 16.94 -12.66 0.53
C ALA A 53 15.90 -12.55 1.68
N TYR A 54 16.05 -11.58 2.57
CA TYR A 54 15.20 -11.39 3.74
C TYR A 54 14.43 -10.06 3.73
N PHE A 55 14.87 -9.06 2.98
CA PHE A 55 14.30 -7.72 2.99
C PHE A 55 13.87 -7.28 1.59
N SER A 56 12.63 -6.80 1.51
CA SER A 56 12.01 -6.27 0.31
C SER A 56 11.31 -4.94 0.63
N THR A 57 11.26 -4.04 -0.33
CA THR A 57 10.56 -2.75 -0.18
C THR A 57 9.82 -2.42 -1.45
N GLY A 58 8.74 -1.67 -1.37
CA GLY A 58 7.90 -1.42 -2.52
C GLY A 58 6.92 -0.28 -2.34
N LEU A 59 6.23 0.04 -3.44
CA LEU A 59 5.18 1.03 -3.46
C LEU A 59 3.86 0.37 -3.84
N GLY A 60 2.80 0.81 -3.20
CA GLY A 60 1.44 0.38 -3.46
C GLY A 60 0.59 1.53 -3.95
N LEU A 61 -0.44 1.19 -4.72
CA LEU A 61 -1.60 2.02 -4.90
C LEU A 61 -2.78 1.30 -4.27
N GLN A 62 -3.76 2.04 -3.79
CA GLN A 62 -5.00 1.46 -3.32
C GLN A 62 -6.20 2.29 -3.77
N TYR A 63 -7.28 1.58 -4.07
CA TYR A 63 -8.55 2.14 -4.44
C TYR A 63 -9.65 1.32 -3.76
N SER A 64 -10.56 2.01 -3.08
CA SER A 64 -11.74 1.43 -2.45
C SER A 64 -12.97 2.23 -2.81
N TYR A 65 -14.03 1.52 -3.18
CA TYR A 65 -15.33 2.06 -3.47
C TYR A 65 -16.35 1.50 -2.46
N LEU A 66 -16.99 2.40 -1.73
CA LEU A 66 -18.07 2.09 -0.80
C LEU A 66 -19.38 2.65 -1.35
N SER A 67 -20.39 1.78 -1.47
CA SER A 67 -21.75 2.15 -1.85
C SER A 67 -22.73 1.67 -0.79
N SER A 68 -23.54 2.59 -0.24
CA SER A 68 -24.66 2.25 0.66
C SER A 68 -26.01 2.56 -0.01
N ARG A 69 -27.08 1.88 0.43
CA ARG A 69 -28.46 2.08 -0.09
C ARG A 69 -29.05 3.46 0.23
N ASN A 70 -28.50 4.21 1.19
CA ASN A 70 -28.92 5.59 1.53
C ASN A 70 -28.09 6.66 0.79
N ASP A 71 -27.81 6.46 -0.50
CA ASP A 71 -27.12 7.42 -1.39
C ASP A 71 -25.71 7.91 -0.97
N PHE A 72 -25.08 7.23 -0.01
CA PHE A 72 -23.71 7.50 0.40
C PHE A 72 -22.73 6.76 -0.53
N ARG A 73 -21.96 7.53 -1.31
CA ARG A 73 -20.86 7.03 -2.15
C ARG A 73 -19.54 7.63 -1.66
N SER A 74 -18.61 6.75 -1.31
CA SER A 74 -17.28 7.16 -0.89
C SER A 74 -16.23 6.51 -1.79
N HIS A 75 -15.33 7.34 -2.30
CA HIS A 75 -14.16 6.91 -3.05
C HIS A 75 -12.94 7.17 -2.19
N VAL A 76 -12.22 6.10 -1.86
CA VAL A 76 -10.95 6.17 -1.15
C VAL A 76 -9.86 5.75 -2.10
N TYR A 77 -8.84 6.58 -2.25
CA TYR A 77 -7.71 6.24 -3.09
C TYR A 77 -6.43 6.83 -2.54
N GLY A 78 -5.31 6.20 -2.83
CA GLY A 78 -4.02 6.72 -2.40
C GLY A 78 -2.89 5.77 -2.72
N GLY A 79 -1.77 6.03 -2.07
CA GLY A 79 -0.54 5.28 -2.24
C GLY A 79 -0.03 4.76 -0.90
N SER A 80 0.80 3.73 -0.97
CA SER A 80 1.51 3.22 0.17
C SER A 80 2.98 2.98 -0.14
N TRP A 81 3.81 3.06 0.90
CA TRP A 81 5.15 2.51 0.88
C TRP A 81 5.17 1.35 1.87
N ILE A 82 5.54 0.18 1.37
CA ILE A 82 5.71 -1.02 2.16
C ILE A 82 7.16 -1.47 2.25
N SER A 83 7.57 -1.90 3.43
CA SER A 83 8.81 -2.63 3.71
C SER A 83 8.46 -3.99 4.31
N ILE A 84 9.14 -5.03 3.87
CA ILE A 84 8.85 -6.43 4.18
C ILE A 84 10.14 -7.10 4.65
N PHE A 85 10.08 -7.77 5.78
CA PHE A 85 11.16 -8.58 6.33
C PHE A 85 10.68 -10.03 6.52
N GLN A 86 11.31 -10.97 5.82
CA GLN A 86 10.99 -12.39 5.78
C GLN A 86 12.20 -13.20 6.24
N PRO A 87 12.41 -13.41 7.55
CA PRO A 87 13.56 -14.16 8.05
C PRO A 87 13.49 -15.65 7.65
N ILE A 88 12.28 -16.18 7.49
CA ILE A 88 12.01 -17.51 6.94
C ILE A 88 10.91 -17.41 5.87
N PRO A 89 10.85 -18.33 4.89
CA PRO A 89 9.89 -18.27 3.78
C PRO A 89 8.43 -18.19 4.20
N GLU A 90 8.10 -18.75 5.37
CA GLU A 90 6.73 -18.85 5.89
C GLU A 90 6.31 -17.65 6.73
N MET A 91 7.24 -16.80 7.18
CA MET A 91 6.93 -15.70 8.10
C MET A 91 7.28 -14.36 7.47
N GLN A 92 6.34 -13.43 7.56
CA GLN A 92 6.48 -12.09 7.02
C GLN A 92 6.19 -11.05 8.09
N LEU A 93 7.17 -10.20 8.36
CA LEU A 93 6.99 -8.94 9.07
C LEU A 93 6.90 -7.83 8.04
N SER A 94 6.02 -6.86 8.26
CA SER A 94 5.88 -5.73 7.34
C SER A 94 5.64 -4.42 8.07
N THR A 95 6.04 -3.34 7.41
CA THR A 95 5.74 -1.97 7.80
C THR A 95 5.20 -1.27 6.57
N GLU A 96 4.01 -0.69 6.67
CA GLU A 96 3.33 -0.05 5.53
C GLU A 96 2.84 1.34 5.91
N LEU A 97 3.40 2.36 5.27
CA LEU A 97 2.94 3.74 5.39
C LEU A 97 1.93 4.01 4.26
N GLU A 98 0.66 4.15 4.60
CA GLU A 98 -0.41 4.47 3.67
C GLU A 98 -0.77 5.96 3.77
N GLN A 99 -0.98 6.61 2.62
CA GLN A 99 -1.53 7.95 2.53
C GLN A 99 -2.73 7.96 1.59
N LEU A 100 -3.91 8.21 2.15
CA LEU A 100 -5.19 8.07 1.48
C LEU A 100 -5.93 9.39 1.42
N ARG A 101 -6.53 9.63 0.28
CA ARG A 101 -7.52 10.67 0.07
C ARG A 101 -8.91 10.03 0.09
N VAL A 102 -9.74 10.52 0.99
CA VAL A 102 -11.12 10.11 1.13
C VAL A 102 -11.98 11.21 0.54
N ASN A 103 -12.70 10.89 -0.53
CA ASN A 103 -13.69 11.80 -1.09
C ASN A 103 -15.08 11.23 -0.80
N THR A 104 -15.77 11.86 0.13
CA THR A 104 -17.13 11.47 0.51
C THR A 104 -18.14 12.48 -0.03
N LYS A 105 -19.12 12.01 -0.81
CA LYS A 105 -20.25 12.83 -1.24
C LYS A 105 -21.48 12.45 -0.42
N LEU A 106 -21.95 13.36 0.45
CA LEU A 106 -23.27 13.26 1.07
C LEU A 106 -24.31 14.00 0.22
N GLU A 107 -25.53 13.46 0.19
CA GLU A 107 -26.67 13.98 -0.58
C GLU A 107 -27.03 15.44 -0.25
N ASN A 108 -26.68 15.94 0.94
CA ASN A 108 -26.93 17.32 1.36
C ASN A 108 -25.89 18.35 0.86
N GLY A 109 -25.04 18.00 -0.11
CA GLY A 109 -24.08 18.93 -0.72
C GLY A 109 -22.80 19.19 0.10
N PHE A 110 -22.68 18.59 1.29
CA PHE A 110 -21.43 18.61 2.07
C PHE A 110 -20.44 17.60 1.48
N LYS A 111 -19.33 18.13 0.96
CA LYS A 111 -18.14 17.35 0.58
C LYS A 111 -17.17 17.39 1.74
N ASP A 112 -16.82 16.23 2.26
CA ASP A 112 -15.73 16.11 3.23
C ASP A 112 -14.59 15.35 2.55
N ASP A 113 -13.56 16.12 2.19
CA ASP A 113 -12.34 15.66 1.55
C ASP A 113 -11.22 15.75 2.59
N PHE A 114 -10.72 14.62 3.07
CA PHE A 114 -9.61 14.60 4.02
C PHE A 114 -8.50 13.63 3.60
N TRP A 115 -7.28 13.97 4.03
CA TRP A 115 -6.13 13.11 3.91
C TRP A 115 -5.95 12.32 5.20
N ASN A 116 -5.81 11.00 5.08
CA ASN A 116 -5.51 10.11 6.18
C ASN A 116 -4.14 9.48 5.97
N THR A 117 -3.29 9.56 6.99
CA THR A 117 -1.99 8.87 7.02
C THR A 117 -2.06 7.78 8.05
N ALA A 118 -1.73 6.55 7.65
CA ALA A 118 -1.70 5.38 8.50
C ALA A 118 -0.33 4.71 8.41
N LEU A 119 0.18 4.23 9.55
CA LEU A 119 1.40 3.42 9.59
C LEU A 119 1.03 2.06 10.16
N PHE A 120 1.10 1.03 9.33
CA PHE A 120 0.78 -0.33 9.71
C PHE A 120 2.04 -1.12 10.03
N LEU A 121 1.99 -1.91 11.09
CA LEU A 121 2.92 -3.00 11.37
C LEU A 121 2.18 -4.33 11.17
N GLY A 122 2.69 -5.18 10.29
CA GLY A 122 2.05 -6.43 9.91
C GLY A 122 2.85 -7.67 10.28
N LEU A 123 2.13 -8.72 10.65
CA LEU A 123 2.62 -10.09 10.77
C LEU A 123 1.79 -10.98 9.86
N GLY A 124 2.45 -11.75 9.01
CA GLY A 124 1.81 -12.63 8.05
C GLY A 124 2.50 -13.99 7.96
N TYR A 125 1.70 -14.98 7.57
CA TYR A 125 2.14 -16.31 7.19
C TYR A 125 2.08 -16.44 5.67
N THR A 126 3.22 -16.73 5.05
CA THR A 126 3.37 -16.87 3.60
C THR A 126 3.35 -18.35 3.22
N GLN A 127 2.49 -18.71 2.28
CA GLN A 127 2.46 -20.02 1.66
C GLN A 127 2.50 -19.86 0.14
N ARG A 128 3.65 -20.21 -0.45
CA ARG A 128 3.94 -20.03 -1.88
C ARG A 128 3.75 -18.56 -2.29
N ASN A 129 2.71 -18.26 -3.05
CA ASN A 129 2.40 -16.94 -3.61
C ASN A 129 1.40 -16.16 -2.75
N PHE A 130 0.88 -16.74 -1.67
CA PHE A 130 -0.14 -16.11 -0.83
C PHE A 130 0.42 -15.80 0.55
N THR A 131 0.09 -14.63 1.10
CA THR A 131 0.38 -14.27 2.48
C THR A 131 -0.91 -13.87 3.16
N PHE A 132 -1.19 -14.45 4.31
CA PHE A 132 -2.35 -14.12 5.15
C PHE A 132 -1.83 -13.61 6.48
N GLY A 133 -2.42 -12.55 7.01
CA GLY A 133 -1.88 -11.97 8.23
C GLY A 133 -2.79 -10.94 8.86
N ILE A 134 -2.24 -10.31 9.89
CA ILE A 134 -2.85 -9.19 10.59
C ILE A 134 -1.89 -8.01 10.55
N ARG A 135 -2.45 -6.81 10.46
CA ARG A 135 -1.70 -5.55 10.52
C ARG A 135 -2.31 -4.61 11.54
N TYR A 136 -1.48 -3.87 12.25
CA TYR A 136 -1.86 -2.93 13.30
C TYR A 136 -1.45 -1.51 12.93
N ASN A 137 -2.40 -0.57 12.94
CA ASN A 137 -2.16 0.85 12.68
C ASN A 137 -1.58 1.52 13.94
N VAL A 138 -0.29 1.82 13.91
CA VAL A 138 0.44 2.49 14.98
C VAL A 138 0.01 3.95 15.14
N LEU A 139 -0.35 4.61 14.03
CA LEU A 139 -0.82 6.01 14.03
C LEU A 139 -2.32 6.12 14.33
N PHE A 140 -2.95 5.06 14.86
CA PHE A 140 -4.38 5.02 15.10
C PHE A 140 -4.83 6.11 16.09
N LYS A 141 -5.64 7.05 15.60
CA LYS A 141 -6.37 8.02 16.42
C LYS A 141 -7.87 7.84 16.21
N LYS A 142 -8.59 7.43 17.26
CA LYS A 142 -10.03 7.09 17.23
C LYS A 142 -10.93 8.21 16.70
N SER A 143 -10.47 9.47 16.71
CA SER A 143 -11.26 10.65 16.31
C SER A 143 -11.15 11.06 14.84
N ILE A 144 -10.27 10.45 14.04
CA ILE A 144 -9.96 10.93 12.67
C ILE A 144 -9.71 9.79 11.66
N ASN A 145 -9.89 8.53 12.06
CA ASN A 145 -9.47 7.39 11.25
C ASN A 145 -10.64 6.75 10.52
N ILE A 146 -10.42 6.37 9.26
CA ILE A 146 -11.38 5.60 8.45
C ILE A 146 -11.53 4.15 8.90
N TYR A 147 -10.61 3.67 9.74
CA TYR A 147 -10.62 2.30 10.25
C TYR A 147 -11.36 2.24 11.59
N THR A 148 -12.33 1.33 11.69
CA THR A 148 -13.09 1.07 12.91
C THR A 148 -12.27 0.39 13.99
N GLU A 149 -11.22 -0.33 13.59
CA GLU A 149 -10.32 -1.07 14.47
C GLU A 149 -8.87 -0.69 14.20
N ALA A 150 -8.04 -0.78 15.24
CA ALA A 150 -6.61 -0.53 15.12
C ALA A 150 -5.89 -1.69 14.41
N TRP A 151 -6.46 -2.89 14.38
CA TRP A 151 -5.92 -4.04 13.66
C TRP A 151 -6.85 -4.45 12.51
N MET A 152 -6.28 -5.06 11.47
CA MET A 152 -7.00 -5.51 10.29
C MET A 152 -6.40 -6.81 9.76
N PRO A 153 -7.20 -7.80 9.34
CA PRO A 153 -6.69 -8.89 8.55
C PRO A 153 -6.27 -8.40 7.16
N PHE A 154 -5.26 -9.02 6.56
CA PHE A 154 -4.88 -8.78 5.17
C PHE A 154 -4.55 -10.08 4.45
N VAL A 155 -4.75 -10.07 3.14
CA VAL A 155 -4.31 -11.12 2.23
C VAL A 155 -3.52 -10.47 1.10
N ARG A 156 -2.32 -10.95 0.85
CA ARG A 156 -1.44 -10.49 -0.23
C ARG A 156 -1.10 -11.63 -1.16
N VAL A 157 -1.24 -11.38 -2.46
CA VAL A 157 -0.89 -12.33 -3.52
C VAL A 157 0.33 -11.79 -4.27
N PHE A 158 1.30 -12.65 -4.57
CA PHE A 158 2.48 -12.35 -5.38
C PHE A 158 2.33 -13.03 -6.75
N PHE A 159 2.55 -12.26 -7.82
CA PHE A 159 2.41 -12.68 -9.22
C PHE A 159 3.76 -12.79 -9.91
#